data_AF-A0A3C0FAR2-F1
#
_entry.id   AF-A0A3C0FAR2-F1
#
_cell.length_a   1.000
_cell.length_b   1.000
_cell.length_c   1.000
_cell.angle_alpha   90.00
_cell.angle_beta   90.00
_cell.angle_gamma   90.00
#
_symmetry.space_group_name_H-M   'P 1'
#
loop_
_entity.id
_entity.type
_entity.pdbx_description
1 polymer ?
#
loop_
_entity_poly.entity_id
_entity_poly.type
_entity_poly.pdbx_seq_one_letter_code
_entity_poly.pdbx_strand_id
1 'polypeptide(L)' 'KVFDTSFTSDLTAVEETNEFLGRLTGGQQLPQLLPQFTSCCPGWVKFCEQFHPELLPNLSTCKSPQQMLGALVKR' A
#
# COMPACT_ATOMS: atom_id res chain seq x y z
N LYS A 1 2.76 -26.36 2.00
CA LYS A 1 3.69 -25.45 2.74
C LYS A 1 2.84 -24.59 3.65
N VAL A 2 3.28 -24.33 4.88
CA VAL A 2 2.62 -23.39 5.81
C VAL A 2 3.44 -22.10 5.80
N PHE A 3 2.77 -20.96 5.67
CA PHE A 3 3.41 -19.64 5.57
C PHE A 3 2.80 -18.70 6.60
N ASP A 4 3.64 -17.87 7.22
CA ASP A 4 3.21 -16.79 8.11
C ASP A 4 3.12 -15.48 7.33
N THR A 5 1.99 -14.77 7.49
CA THR A 5 1.76 -13.48 6.83
C THR A 5 2.61 -12.36 7.43
N SER A 6 3.15 -12.56 8.64
CA SER A 6 4.07 -11.62 9.29
C SER A 6 5.29 -11.31 8.42
N PHE A 7 5.81 -12.31 7.69
CA PHE A 7 6.93 -12.12 6.77
C PHE A 7 6.65 -11.07 5.69
N THR A 8 5.46 -11.08 5.10
CA THR A 8 5.07 -10.08 4.08
C THR A 8 4.45 -8.83 4.68
N SER A 9 4.11 -8.83 5.96
CA SER A 9 3.82 -7.61 6.71
C SER A 9 5.06 -6.74 6.80
N ASP A 10 6.22 -7.33 7.08
CA ASP A 10 7.50 -6.63 7.07
C ASP A 10 7.82 -6.05 5.68
N LEU A 11 7.55 -6.82 4.62
CA LEU A 11 7.69 -6.33 3.25
C LEU A 11 6.75 -5.16 2.96
N THR A 12 5.50 -5.24 3.40
CA THR A 12 4.53 -4.14 3.23
C THR A 12 5.01 -2.88 3.93
N ALA A 13 5.57 -3.00 5.13
CA ALA A 13 6.12 -1.86 5.87
C ALA A 13 7.30 -1.20 5.13
N VAL A 14 8.21 -2.01 4.57
CA VAL A 14 9.36 -1.49 3.79
C VAL A 14 8.88 -0.77 2.53
N GLU A 15 8.00 -1.37 1.74
CA GLU A 15 7.49 -0.78 0.50
C GLU A 15 6.67 0.50 0.76
N GLU A 16 5.77 0.48 1.76
CA GLU A 16 4.92 1.64 2.07
C GLU A 16 5.73 2.80 2.66
N THR A 17 6.79 2.50 3.41
CA THR A 17 7.74 3.50 3.91
C THR A 17 8.53 4.12 2.76
N ASN A 18 9.03 3.31 1.82
CA ASN A 18 9.72 3.82 0.64
C ASN A 18 8.82 4.70 -0.22
N GLU A 19 7.57 4.30 -0.42
CA GLU A 19 6.56 5.10 -1.12
C GLU A 19 6.32 6.44 -0.40
N PHE A 20 6.14 6.41 0.93
CA PHE A 20 5.92 7.61 1.73
C PHE A 20 7.11 8.57 1.66
N LEU A 21 8.34 8.06 1.80
CA LEU A 21 9.56 8.87 1.66
C LEU A 21 9.68 9.45 0.26
N GLY A 22 9.31 8.70 -0.78
CA GLY A 22 9.25 9.17 -2.17
C GLY A 22 8.29 10.34 -2.36
N ARG A 23 7.09 10.26 -1.78
CA ARG A 23 6.09 11.34 -1.80
C ARG A 23 6.55 12.55 -1.00
N LEU A 24 7.12 12.34 0.20
CA LEU A 24 7.53 13.40 1.12
C LEU A 24 8.71 14.23 0.58
N THR A 25 9.70 13.57 -0.03
CA THR A 25 10.91 14.23 -0.53
C THR A 25 10.76 14.78 -1.95
N GLY A 26 9.65 14.47 -2.64
CA GLY A 26 9.43 14.83 -4.04
C GLY A 26 10.40 14.12 -5.01
N GLY A 27 11.14 13.12 -4.54
CA GLY A 27 12.30 12.53 -5.21
C GLY A 27 12.02 11.43 -6.24
N GLN A 28 10.76 11.13 -6.56
CA GLN A 28 10.41 9.89 -7.27
C GLN A 28 9.44 10.04 -8.45
N GLN A 29 9.33 11.22 -9.07
CA GLN A 29 8.30 11.54 -10.08
C GLN A 29 6.86 11.25 -9.58
N LEU A 30 6.69 11.00 -8.28
CA LEU A 30 5.42 10.82 -7.64
C LEU A 30 4.85 12.21 -7.36
N PRO A 31 3.59 12.48 -7.74
CA PRO A 31 2.94 13.72 -7.35
C PRO A 31 2.95 13.84 -5.83
N GLN A 32 3.23 15.04 -5.29
CA GLN A 32 3.21 15.32 -3.85
C GLN A 32 1.78 15.28 -3.31
N LEU A 33 1.23 14.08 -3.21
CA LEU A 33 -0.11 13.78 -2.73
C LEU A 33 0.00 13.34 -1.27
N LEU A 34 0.06 14.35 -0.40
CA LEU A 34 -0.05 14.19 1.04
C LEU A 34 -1.43 14.70 1.50
N PRO A 35 -2.04 14.08 2.53
CA PRO A 35 -1.54 12.94 3.31
C PRO A 35 -1.53 11.61 2.53
N GLN A 36 -0.67 10.66 2.90
CA GLN A 36 -0.73 9.27 2.40
C GLN A 36 -1.61 8.44 3.34
N PHE A 37 -2.58 7.73 2.79
CA PHE A 37 -3.44 6.79 3.50
C PHE A 37 -3.01 5.35 3.21
N THR A 38 -3.08 4.49 4.21
CA THR A 38 -2.78 3.05 4.06
C THR A 38 -3.81 2.34 3.17
N SER A 39 -3.45 1.22 2.56
CA SER A 39 -4.29 0.46 1.62
C SER A 39 -4.60 -0.98 2.04
N CYS A 40 -4.10 -1.44 3.20
CA CYS A 40 -4.17 -2.86 3.59
C CYS A 40 -5.58 -3.37 3.93
N CYS A 41 -6.52 -2.49 4.30
CA CYS A 41 -7.90 -2.82 4.62
C CYS A 41 -8.80 -2.72 3.38
N PRO A 42 -9.36 -3.84 2.87
CA PRO A 42 -10.21 -3.80 1.68
C PRO A 42 -11.52 -3.03 1.90
N GLY A 43 -12.02 -2.98 3.15
CA GLY A 43 -13.20 -2.17 3.49
C GLY A 43 -12.95 -0.68 3.36
N TRP A 44 -11.75 -0.22 3.76
CA TRP A 44 -11.32 1.17 3.59
C TRP A 44 -11.14 1.53 2.11
N VAL A 45 -10.44 0.69 1.35
CA VAL A 45 -10.27 0.88 -0.10
C VAL A 45 -11.63 0.98 -0.80
N LYS A 46 -12.55 0.06 -0.51
CA LYS A 46 -13.91 0.07 -1.08
C LYS A 46 -14.70 1.30 -0.66
N PHE A 47 -14.58 1.75 0.58
CA PHE A 47 -15.23 2.97 1.05
C PHE A 47 -14.74 4.19 0.27
N CYS A 48 -13.43 4.32 0.05
CA CYS A 48 -12.87 5.38 -0.80
C CYS A 48 -13.37 5.28 -2.24
N GLU A 49 -13.34 4.09 -2.84
CA GLU A 49 -13.83 3.89 -4.22
C GLU A 49 -15.30 4.30 -4.39
N GLN A 50 -16.14 4.07 -3.38
CA GLN A 50 -17.58 4.31 -3.46
C GLN A 50 -18.00 5.72 -3.05
N PHE A 51 -17.38 6.27 -2.00
CA PHE A 51 -17.86 7.48 -1.34
C PHE A 51 -16.87 8.65 -1.41
N HIS A 52 -15.58 8.36 -1.62
CA HIS A 52 -14.51 9.36 -1.61
C HIS A 52 -13.47 9.13 -2.72
N PRO A 53 -13.88 9.10 -4.01
CA PRO A 53 -12.98 8.85 -5.12
C PRO A 53 -11.84 9.89 -5.24
N GLU A 54 -12.05 11.09 -4.69
CA GLU A 54 -11.04 12.15 -4.59
C GLU A 54 -9.84 11.76 -3.71
N LEU A 55 -10.01 10.81 -2.78
CA LEU A 55 -8.95 10.33 -1.89
C LEU A 55 -8.14 9.17 -2.49
N LEU A 56 -8.57 8.59 -3.62
CA LEU A 56 -7.86 7.48 -4.27
C LEU A 56 -6.39 7.80 -4.60
N PRO A 57 -6.03 9.00 -5.09
CA PRO A 57 -4.62 9.36 -5.32
C PRO A 57 -3.78 9.39 -4.04
N ASN A 58 -4.42 9.60 -2.88
CA ASN A 58 -3.78 9.62 -1.57
C ASN A 58 -3.62 8.23 -0.95
N LEU A 59 -4.27 7.19 -1.49
CA LEU A 59 -4.04 5.81 -1.05
C LEU A 59 -2.64 5.33 -1.46
N SER A 60 -2.03 4.57 -0.56
CA SER A 60 -0.82 3.78 -0.79
C SER A 60 -1.04 2.79 -1.93
N THR A 61 -0.06 2.68 -2.82
CA THR A 61 -0.10 1.73 -3.94
C THR A 61 0.34 0.32 -3.52
N CYS A 62 0.82 0.18 -2.28
CA CYS A 62 1.21 -1.09 -1.71
C CYS A 62 0.04 -2.07 -1.63
N LYS A 63 0.32 -3.35 -1.82
CA LYS A 63 -0.66 -4.44 -1.63
C LYS A 63 -0.75 -4.82 -0.15
N SER A 64 -1.83 -5.49 0.25
CA SER A 64 -1.90 -6.06 1.59
C SER A 64 -0.86 -7.16 1.81
N PRO A 65 -0.45 -7.45 3.06
CA PRO A 65 0.50 -8.52 3.35
C PRO A 65 0.10 -9.88 2.75
N GLN A 66 -1.18 -10.23 2.81
CA GLN A 66 -1.71 -11.47 2.22
C GLN A 66 -1.60 -11.47 0.69
N GLN A 67 -1.88 -10.33 0.02
CA GLN A 67 -1.74 -10.21 -1.43
C GLN A 67 -0.29 -10.23 -1.88
N MET A 68 0.62 -9.59 -1.12
CA MET A 68 2.06 -9.66 -1.35
C MET A 68 2.57 -11.10 -1.22
N LEU A 69 2.17 -11.82 -0.16
CA LEU A 69 2.53 -13.22 0.04
C LEU A 69 2.06 -14.08 -1.13
N GLY A 70 0.80 -13.92 -1.53
CA GLY A 70 0.24 -14.62 -2.70
C GLY A 70 1.01 -14.37 -3.99
N ALA A 71 1.53 -13.16 -4.20
CA ALA A 71 2.35 -12.82 -5.36
C ALA A 71 3.77 -13.42 -5.29
N LEU A 72 4.35 -13.55 -4.10
CA LEU A 72 5.69 -14.13 -3.92
C LEU A 72 5.68 -15.65 -4.04
N VAL A 73 4.72 -16.33 -3.41
CA VAL A 73 4.70 -17.80 -3.35
C VAL A 73 4.22 -18.47 -4.65
N LYS A 74 3.52 -17.72 -5.51
CA LYS A 74 3.03 -18.19 -6.81
C LYS A 74 4.01 -17.97 -7.96
N ARG A 75 5.12 -17.25 -7.73
CA ARG A 75 6.19 -17.12 -8.72
C ARG A 75 6.99 -18.41 -8.87
#